data_AF-A0A2P6GFY9-F1
#
_entry.id   AF-A0A2P6GFY9-F1
#
_cell.length_a   1.000
_cell.length_b   1.000
_cell.length_c   1.000
_cell.angle_alpha   90.00
_cell.angle_beta   90.00
_cell.angle_gamma   90.00
#
_symmetry.space_group_name_H-M   'P 1'
#
loop_
_entity.id
_entity.type
_entity.pdbx_description
1 polymer ?
#
loop_
_entity_poly.entity_id
_entity_poly.type
_entity_poly.pdbx_seq_one_letter_code
_entity_poly.pdbx_strand_id
1 'polypeptide(L)' 'MSSTLESLGIDSVGVVEVIFAIEEEFDINIPYNANETLSKRLDFSNVLSIVELVSELVRDNHKF' A
#
# COMPACT_ATOMS: atom_id res chain seq x y z
N MET A 1 -9.73 15.07 0.06
CA MET A 1 -9.50 14.18 1.21
C MET A 1 -8.17 13.47 0.96
N SER A 2 -7.05 14.12 1.25
CA SER A 2 -5.71 13.57 1.04
C SER A 2 -5.01 13.48 2.38
N SER A 3 -5.41 12.49 3.19
CA SER A 3 -4.72 12.18 4.43
C SER A 3 -3.42 11.48 4.08
N THR A 4 -2.31 12.20 4.21
CA THR A 4 -0.98 11.59 4.09
C THR A 4 -0.72 10.69 5.29
N LEU A 5 0.14 9.69 5.13
CA LEU A 5 0.46 8.77 6.22
C LEU A 5 1.14 9.51 7.38
N GLU A 6 2.03 10.44 7.06
CA GLU A 6 2.65 11.33 8.05
C GLU A 6 1.60 12.15 8.82
N SER A 7 0.56 12.66 8.16
CA SER A 7 -0.53 13.39 8.82
C SER A 7 -1.37 12.52 9.74
N LEU A 8 -1.35 11.20 9.53
CA LEU A 8 -2.01 10.21 10.39
C LEU A 8 -1.08 9.71 11.50
N GLY A 9 0.16 10.23 11.59
CA GLY A 9 1.17 9.79 12.54
C GLY A 9 1.82 8.45 12.18
N ILE A 10 1.69 8.02 10.92
CA ILE A 10 2.29 6.79 10.41
C ILE A 10 3.66 7.15 9.84
N ASP A 11 4.70 6.57 10.44
CA ASP A 11 6.09 6.70 9.99
C ASP A 11 6.47 5.55 9.04
N SER A 12 7.74 5.50 8.62
CA SER A 12 8.23 4.47 7.72
C SER A 12 8.15 3.05 8.29
N VAL A 13 8.17 2.87 9.62
CA VAL A 13 7.99 1.56 10.26
C VAL A 13 6.51 1.18 10.23
N GLY A 14 5.62 2.12 10.54
CA GLY A 14 4.17 1.93 10.46
C GLY A 14 3.68 1.62 9.04
N VAL A 15 4.34 2.13 7.99
CA VAL A 15 4.06 1.73 6.60
C VAL A 15 4.24 0.24 6.39
N VAL A 16 5.30 -0.36 6.96
CA VAL A 16 5.56 -1.79 6.84
C VAL A 16 4.46 -2.60 7.54
N GLU A 17 4.01 -2.17 8.72
CA GLU A 17 2.89 -2.80 9.42
C GLU A 17 1.57 -2.71 8.64
N VAL A 18 1.30 -1.55 8.02
CA VAL A 18 0.13 -1.36 7.14
C VAL A 18 0.19 -2.30 5.93
N ILE A 19 1.36 -2.45 5.31
CA ILE A 19 1.55 -3.38 4.18
C ILE A 19 1.22 -4.81 4.61
N PHE A 20 1.82 -5.30 5.72
CA PHE A 20 1.55 -6.65 6.21
C PHE A 20 0.07 -6.87 6.55
N ALA A 21 -0.59 -5.91 7.20
CA ALA A 21 -2.01 -6.01 7.52
C ALA A 21 -2.89 -6.12 6.27
N ILE A 22 -2.54 -5.39 5.20
CA ILE A 22 -3.25 -5.47 3.91
C ILE A 22 -3.01 -6.82 3.23
N GLU A 23 -1.77 -7.32 3.22
CA GLU A 23 -1.43 -8.62 2.64
C GLU A 23 -2.21 -9.75 3.34
N GLU A 24 -2.28 -9.71 4.67
CA GLU A 24 -3.01 -10.69 5.49
C GLU A 24 -4.53 -10.63 5.27
N GLU A 25 -5.13 -9.44 5.28
CA GLU A 25 -6.59 -9.27 5.14
C GLU A 25 -7.10 -9.65 3.74
N PHE A 26 -6.33 -9.34 2.70
CA PHE A 26 -6.78 -9.53 1.31
C PHE A 26 -6.16 -10.74 0.61
N ASP A 27 -5.29 -11.50 1.28
CA ASP A 27 -4.54 -12.61 0.69
C ASP A 27 -3.82 -12.21 -0.62
N ILE A 28 -3.16 -11.05 -0.59
CA ILE A 28 -2.38 -10.50 -1.70
C ILE A 28 -0.90 -10.34 -1.32
N ASN A 29 -0.05 -10.14 -2.31
CA ASN A 29 1.36 -9.81 -2.11
C ASN A 29 1.64 -8.42 -2.70
N ILE A 30 2.18 -7.51 -1.90
CA ILE A 30 2.53 -6.16 -2.31
C ILE A 30 4.05 -6.13 -2.54
N PRO A 31 4.53 -5.92 -3.79
CA PRO A 31 5.96 -5.98 -4.11
C PRO A 31 6.69 -4.69 -3.69
N TYR A 32 6.64 -4.34 -2.41
CA TYR A 32 7.24 -3.14 -1.84
C TYR A 32 8.74 -3.34 -1.58
N ASN A 33 9.56 -2.45 -2.15
CA ASN A 33 10.99 -2.38 -1.88
C ASN A 33 11.34 -0.99 -1.31
N ALA A 34 11.56 -0.92 0.00
CA ALA A 34 11.92 0.31 0.72
C ALA A 34 13.22 0.96 0.21
N ASN A 35 14.09 0.20 -0.47
CA ASN A 35 15.37 0.67 -0.98
C ASN A 35 15.31 1.14 -2.44
N GLU A 36 14.20 0.87 -3.15
CA GLU A 36 13.98 1.43 -4.47
C GLU A 36 13.31 2.79 -4.37
N THR A 37 13.70 3.72 -5.23
CA THR A 37 12.98 4.99 -5.37
C THR A 37 11.59 4.62 -5.86
N LEU A 38 10.60 4.67 -4.95
CA LEU A 38 9.20 4.30 -5.12
C LEU A 38 8.88 4.04 -6.59
N SER A 39 8.95 2.77 -7.01
CA SER A 39 8.55 2.40 -8.37
C SER A 39 7.16 3.02 -8.57
N LYS A 40 6.98 3.88 -9.58
CA LYS A 40 5.76 4.70 -9.83
C LYS A 40 4.41 3.98 -9.67
N ARG A 41 4.42 2.64 -9.64
CA ARG A 41 3.26 1.76 -9.40
C ARG A 41 2.83 1.65 -7.93
N LEU A 42 3.69 1.93 -6.95
CA LEU A 42 3.40 1.76 -5.52
C LEU A 42 3.36 3.12 -4.83
N ASP A 43 2.24 3.85 -4.98
CA ASP A 43 2.06 5.15 -4.33
C ASP A 43 1.46 5.00 -2.93
N PHE A 44 2.31 5.14 -1.91
CA PHE A 44 1.94 5.15 -0.48
C PHE A 44 1.91 6.56 0.11
N SER A 45 1.77 7.61 -0.71
CA SER A 45 1.80 9.00 -0.23
C SER A 45 0.57 9.40 0.60
N ASN A 46 -0.58 8.78 0.33
CA ASN A 46 -1.84 9.08 1.00
C ASN A 46 -2.80 7.88 0.96
N VAL A 47 -3.82 7.93 1.82
CA VAL A 47 -4.80 6.83 1.97
C VAL A 47 -5.53 6.50 0.67
N LEU A 48 -5.86 7.51 -0.16
CA LEU A 48 -6.57 7.26 -1.42
C LEU A 48 -5.70 6.46 -2.39
N SER A 49 -4.43 6.84 -2.56
CA SER A 49 -3.49 6.09 -3.41
C SER A 49 -3.31 4.64 -2.95
N ILE A 50 -3.29 4.39 -1.64
CA ILE A 50 -3.22 3.03 -1.10
C ILE A 50 -4.48 2.23 -1.44
N VAL A 51 -5.66 2.82 -1.24
CA VAL A 51 -6.93 2.14 -1.57
C VAL A 51 -7.00 1.79 -3.05
N GLU A 52 -6.58 2.69 -3.94
CA GLU A 52 -6.53 2.44 -5.39
C GLU A 52 -5.56 1.30 -5.72
N LEU A 53 -4.34 1.33 -5.16
CA LEU A 53 -3.35 0.27 -5.33
C LEU A 53 -3.88 -1.10 -4.89
N VAL A 54 -4.44 -1.19 -3.69
CA VAL A 54 -4.97 -2.45 -3.15
C VAL A 54 -6.13 -2.95 -4.00
N SER A 55 -7.01 -2.05 -4.45
CA SER A 55 -8.13 -2.41 -5.31
C SER A 55 -7.67 -3.00 -6.66
N GLU A 56 -6.58 -2.48 -7.23
CA GLU A 56 -5.98 -3.04 -8.44
C GLU A 56 -5.35 -4.40 -8.19
N LEU A 57 -4.58 -4.54 -7.11
CA LEU A 57 -3.92 -5.80 -6.75
C LEU A 57 -4.92 -6.92 -6.49
N VAL A 58 -5.98 -6.65 -5.70
CA VAL A 58 -7.06 -7.62 -5.46
C VAL A 58 -7.74 -8.01 -6.76
N ARG A 59 -8.01 -7.04 -7.65
CA ARG A 59 -8.62 -7.32 -8.95
C ARG A 59 -7.73 -8.22 -9.81
N ASP A 60 -6.42 -7.98 -9.84
CA ASP A 60 -5.48 -8.77 -10.63
C ASP A 60 -5.25 -10.16 -10.03
N ASN A 61 -5.18 -10.29 -8.70
CA ASN A 61 -4.97 -11.56 -8.01
C ASN A 61 -6.20 -12.49 -8.08
N HIS A 62 -7.41 -11.92 -8.23
CA HIS A 62 -8.67 -12.66 -8.37
C HIS A 62 -9.17 -12.78 -9.82
N LYS A 63 -8.29 -12.63 -10.83
CA LYS A 63 -8.67 -12.93 -12.22
C LYS A 63 -8.81 -14.44 -12.39
N PHE A 64 -10.06 -14.90 -12.45
CA PHE A 64 -10.45 -16.26 -12.85
C PHE A 64 -10.07 -16.58 -14.30
#